data_AF-A0A497JL68-F1
#
_entry.id   AF-A0A497JL68-F1
#
_cell.length_a   1.000
_cell.length_b   1.000
_cell.length_c   1.000
_cell.angle_alpha   90.00
_cell.angle_beta   90.00
_cell.angle_gamma   90.00
#
_symmetry.space_group_name_H-M   'P 1'
#
loop_
_entity.id
_entity.type
_entity.pdbx_description
1 polymer ?
#
loop_
_entity_poly.entity_id
_entity_poly.type
_entity_poly.pdbx_seq_one_letter_code
_entity_poly.pdbx_strand_id
1 'polypeptide(L)'
;MYKEKVSKAINSALKHITRSIEASSKTNEGKNLELGIWRSSSELEYALLLFSLTQEKTETTSWKKGINPKKEIGNMEALTEAQKHLQEAEKLVKSGKWEEAYRNTWIARNYVFRIQKNLEKKRKEKLKAETAKKS
;
A
#
# COMPACT_ATOMS: atom_id res chain seq x y z
N MET A 1 5.44 23.31 -0.80
CA MET A 1 4.13 22.82 -1.29
C MET A 1 4.03 21.29 -1.34
N TYR A 2 5.00 20.57 -1.92
CA TYR A 2 4.92 19.10 -2.07
C TYR A 2 4.98 18.31 -0.74
N LYS A 3 5.79 18.76 0.22
CA LYS A 3 5.89 18.15 1.57
C LYS A 3 4.54 17.95 2.26
N GLU A 4 3.71 18.99 2.28
CA GLU A 4 2.39 18.94 2.92
C GLU A 4 1.43 17.99 2.20
N LYS A 5 1.43 18.03 0.86
CA LYS A 5 0.60 17.13 0.03
C LYS A 5 1.00 15.66 0.21
N VAL A 6 2.30 15.36 0.25
CA VAL A 6 2.82 14.01 0.54
C VAL A 6 2.40 13.56 1.93
N SER A 7 2.58 14.42 2.95
CA SER A 7 2.16 14.08 4.32
C SER A 7 0.66 13.80 4.42
N LYS A 8 -0.18 14.59 3.73
CA LYS A 8 -1.63 14.36 3.66
C LYS A 8 -1.97 13.02 3.00
N ALA A 9 -1.32 12.71 1.88
CA ALA A 9 -1.54 11.45 1.16
C ALA A 9 -1.11 10.23 1.98
N ILE A 10 0.07 10.27 2.62
CA ILE A 10 0.54 9.21 3.53
C ILE A 10 -0.44 9.00 4.69
N ASN A 11 -0.93 10.09 5.30
CA ASN A 11 -1.89 10.00 6.40
C ASN A 11 -3.26 9.48 5.97
N SER A 12 -3.71 9.84 4.76
CA SER A 12 -4.92 9.28 4.15
C SER A 12 -4.77 7.77 3.92
N ALA A 13 -3.65 7.34 3.34
CA ALA A 13 -3.33 5.92 3.12
C ALA A 13 -3.28 5.14 4.44
N LEU A 14 -2.61 5.69 5.46
CA LEU A 14 -2.56 5.12 6.82
C LEU A 14 -3.97 4.94 7.39
N LYS A 15 -4.82 5.96 7.31
CA LYS A 15 -6.20 5.90 7.80
C LYS A 15 -6.99 4.78 7.10
N HIS A 16 -6.82 4.62 5.80
CA HIS A 16 -7.48 3.54 5.04
C HIS A 16 -6.95 2.16 5.41
N ILE A 17 -5.64 2.00 5.60
CA ILE A 17 -5.01 0.74 6.03
C ILE A 17 -5.43 0.36 7.45
N THR A 18 -5.40 1.29 8.40
CA THR A 18 -5.83 1.05 9.78
C THR A 18 -7.29 0.60 9.84
N ARG A 19 -8.17 1.30 9.10
CA ARG A 19 -9.58 0.89 8.98
C ARG A 19 -9.74 -0.48 8.33
N SER A 20 -8.88 -0.82 7.36
CA SER A 20 -8.89 -2.13 6.69
C SER A 20 -8.46 -3.25 7.64
N ILE A 21 -7.49 -2.98 8.53
CA ILE A 21 -7.04 -3.87 9.59
C ILE A 21 -8.16 -4.10 10.60
N GLU A 22 -8.77 -3.02 11.10
CA GLU A 22 -9.91 -3.09 12.02
C GLU A 22 -11.09 -3.84 11.38
N ALA A 23 -11.35 -3.55 10.10
CA ALA A 23 -12.37 -4.20 9.30
C ALA A 23 -11.93 -5.56 8.70
N SER A 24 -10.89 -6.19 9.22
CA SER A 24 -10.62 -7.60 8.96
C SER A 24 -11.00 -8.50 10.13
N SER A 25 -11.36 -7.89 11.27
CA SER A 25 -11.67 -8.56 12.53
C SER A 25 -13.15 -8.83 12.75
N LYS A 26 -14.05 -8.31 11.91
CA LYS A 26 -15.51 -8.49 12.02
C LYS A 26 -16.07 -9.23 10.80
N THR A 27 -17.20 -9.90 11.04
CA THR A 27 -17.71 -11.03 10.24
C THR A 27 -18.31 -10.69 8.86
N ASN A 28 -18.34 -9.42 8.42
CA ASN A 28 -19.08 -9.01 7.20
C ASN A 28 -18.29 -8.10 6.21
N GLU A 29 -16.96 -8.16 6.23
CA GLU A 29 -16.14 -6.99 5.85
C GLU A 29 -15.34 -7.07 4.53
N GLY A 30 -15.53 -8.12 3.72
CA GLY A 30 -14.75 -8.31 2.48
C GLY A 30 -14.77 -7.10 1.51
N LYS A 31 -15.93 -6.45 1.35
CA LYS A 31 -16.06 -5.25 0.49
C LYS A 31 -15.42 -4.00 1.10
N ASN A 32 -15.50 -3.83 2.42
CA ASN A 32 -14.92 -2.68 3.13
C ASN A 32 -13.39 -2.77 3.14
N LEU A 33 -12.85 -3.99 3.31
CA LEU A 33 -11.45 -4.29 3.16
C LEU A 33 -10.96 -3.94 1.74
N GLU A 34 -11.60 -4.46 0.70
CA GLU A 34 -11.23 -4.19 -0.70
C GLU A 34 -11.23 -2.69 -1.00
N LEU A 35 -12.29 -1.97 -0.63
CA LEU A 35 -12.40 -0.53 -0.86
C LEU A 35 -11.30 0.26 -0.13
N GLY A 36 -10.97 -0.13 1.10
CA GLY A 36 -9.88 0.48 1.87
C GLY A 36 -8.52 0.28 1.21
N ILE A 37 -8.25 -0.92 0.70
CA ILE A 37 -7.03 -1.25 -0.05
C ILE A 37 -6.92 -0.44 -1.35
N TRP A 38 -8.01 -0.29 -2.11
CA TRP A 38 -7.99 0.51 -3.34
C TRP A 38 -7.76 2.00 -3.09
N ARG A 39 -8.38 2.54 -2.03
CA ARG A 39 -8.17 3.93 -1.61
C ARG A 39 -6.75 4.16 -1.15
N SER A 40 -6.21 3.30 -0.28
CA SER A 40 -4.82 3.44 0.17
C SER A 40 -3.84 3.34 -1.00
N SER A 41 -4.06 2.42 -1.95
CA SER A 41 -3.25 2.31 -3.17
C SER A 41 -3.21 3.61 -3.97
N SER A 42 -4.36 4.27 -4.14
CA SER A 42 -4.46 5.52 -4.92
C SER A 42 -3.69 6.66 -4.24
N GLU A 43 -3.83 6.79 -2.92
CA GLU A 43 -3.10 7.76 -2.10
C GLU A 43 -1.58 7.53 -2.16
N LEU A 44 -1.14 6.27 -2.14
CA LEU A 44 0.28 5.92 -2.24
C LEU A 44 0.87 6.25 -3.61
N GLU A 45 0.17 5.93 -4.71
CA GLU A 45 0.62 6.33 -6.06
C GLU A 45 0.71 7.85 -6.19
N TYR A 46 -0.25 8.59 -5.63
CA TYR A 46 -0.19 10.05 -5.59
C TYR A 46 1.02 10.55 -4.78
N ALA A 47 1.26 10.01 -3.58
CA ALA A 47 2.43 10.36 -2.78
C ALA A 47 3.74 10.08 -3.53
N LEU A 48 3.87 8.90 -4.15
CA LEU A 48 5.05 8.49 -4.92
C LEU A 48 5.28 9.38 -6.16
N LEU A 49 4.21 9.81 -6.83
CA LEU A 49 4.30 10.79 -7.91
C LEU A 49 4.89 12.10 -7.39
N LEU A 50 4.39 12.64 -6.28
CA LEU A 50 4.91 13.87 -5.68
C LEU A 50 6.38 13.73 -5.22
N PHE A 51 6.76 12.57 -4.67
CA PHE A 51 8.16 12.27 -4.38
C PHE A 51 9.03 12.30 -5.65
N SER A 52 8.54 11.74 -6.76
CA SER A 52 9.29 11.73 -8.02
C SER A 52 9.50 13.13 -8.61
N LEU A 53 8.52 14.03 -8.44
CA LEU A 53 8.60 15.42 -8.90
C LEU A 53 9.60 16.28 -8.11
N THR A 54 10.08 15.80 -6.97
CA THR A 54 11.00 16.52 -6.09
C THR A 54 12.41 15.95 -6.10
N GLN A 55 12.63 14.83 -6.79
CA GLN A 55 13.97 14.31 -7.05
C GLN A 55 14.55 15.06 -8.25
N GLU A 56 15.65 15.78 -8.04
CA GLU A 56 16.54 16.14 -9.14
C GLU A 56 17.04 14.85 -9.81
N LYS A 57 17.37 14.92 -11.10
CA LYS A 57 17.57 13.78 -12.03
C LYS A 57 18.72 12.80 -11.68
N THR A 58 19.14 12.69 -10.43
CA THR A 58 20.24 11.85 -9.98
C THR A 58 19.75 10.51 -9.42
N GLU A 59 20.10 9.45 -10.16
CA GLU A 59 20.17 8.04 -9.74
C GLU A 59 18.91 7.40 -9.12
N THR A 60 17.77 7.69 -9.71
CA THR A 60 16.46 7.29 -9.18
C THR A 60 16.07 5.84 -9.53
N THR A 61 16.80 4.78 -9.12
CA THR A 61 16.23 3.40 -9.17
C THR A 61 17.05 2.25 -8.56
N SER A 62 18.34 2.41 -8.24
CA SER A 62 19.19 1.27 -7.86
C SER A 62 18.66 0.48 -6.65
N TRP A 63 18.17 1.20 -5.62
CA TRP A 63 17.63 0.61 -4.39
C TRP A 63 16.31 -0.14 -4.60
N LYS A 64 15.54 0.15 -5.66
CA LYS A 64 14.25 -0.52 -5.93
C LYS A 64 14.42 -1.98 -6.34
N LYS A 65 15.57 -2.35 -6.92
CA LYS A 65 15.84 -3.72 -7.40
C LYS A 65 15.98 -4.76 -6.27
N GLY A 66 16.26 -4.31 -5.04
CA GLY A 66 16.44 -5.19 -3.89
C GLY A 66 15.20 -5.42 -3.01
N ILE A 67 14.14 -4.62 -3.16
CA ILE A 67 13.05 -4.54 -2.16
C ILE A 67 11.76 -5.22 -2.62
N ASN A 68 11.88 -6.42 -3.19
CA ASN A 68 10.71 -7.25 -3.42
C ASN A 68 10.59 -8.26 -2.26
N PRO A 69 9.49 -8.26 -1.49
CA PRO A 69 9.33 -9.22 -0.40
C PRO A 69 9.22 -10.65 -0.96
N LYS A 70 10.32 -11.41 -0.90
CA LYS A 70 10.43 -12.78 -1.42
C LYS A 70 9.52 -13.79 -0.70
N LYS A 71 9.07 -13.49 0.52
CA LYS A 71 8.26 -14.40 1.34
C LYS A 71 6.79 -14.29 0.99
N GLU A 72 6.09 -15.42 0.83
CA GLU A 72 4.63 -15.45 0.90
C GLU A 72 4.17 -15.09 2.31
N ILE A 73 3.62 -13.89 2.44
CA ILE A 73 3.01 -13.39 3.67
C ILE A 73 1.50 -13.25 3.48
N GLY A 74 0.74 -13.43 4.55
CA GLY A 74 -0.71 -13.28 4.54
C GLY A 74 -1.15 -11.83 4.31
N ASN A 75 -2.41 -11.61 3.90
CA ASN A 75 -2.94 -10.26 3.68
C ASN A 75 -2.87 -9.38 4.94
N MET A 76 -3.11 -9.97 6.11
CA MET A 76 -3.05 -9.26 7.39
C MET A 76 -1.62 -8.85 7.74
N GLU A 77 -0.66 -9.75 7.58
CA GLU A 77 0.77 -9.46 7.77
C GLU A 77 1.25 -8.36 6.81
N ALA A 78 0.85 -8.44 5.53
CA ALA A 78 1.14 -7.41 4.54
C ALA A 78 0.52 -6.05 4.89
N LEU A 79 -0.70 -6.03 5.45
CA LEU A 79 -1.35 -4.80 5.91
C LEU A 79 -0.59 -4.15 7.07
N THR A 80 -0.16 -4.96 8.05
CA THR A 80 0.63 -4.50 9.19
C THR A 80 1.99 -3.96 8.75
N GLU A 81 2.68 -4.65 7.84
CA GLU A 81 3.95 -4.16 7.28
C GLU A 81 3.78 -2.87 6.48
N ALA A 82 2.72 -2.76 5.67
CA ALA A 82 2.39 -1.52 4.98
C ALA A 82 2.15 -0.35 5.98
N GLN A 83 1.39 -0.60 7.05
CA GLN A 83 1.13 0.39 8.09
C GLN A 83 2.42 0.87 8.76
N LYS A 84 3.29 -0.06 9.16
CA LYS A 84 4.57 0.23 9.81
C LYS A 84 5.46 1.11 8.93
N HIS A 85 5.60 0.77 7.65
CA HIS A 85 6.39 1.57 6.72
C HIS A 85 5.80 2.97 6.51
N LEU A 86 4.47 3.12 6.49
CA LEU A 86 3.87 4.45 6.34
C LEU A 86 3.97 5.31 7.59
N GLN A 87 3.87 4.72 8.78
CA GLN A 87 4.15 5.42 10.04
C GLN A 87 5.58 5.96 10.05
N GLU A 88 6.53 5.15 9.57
CA GLU A 88 7.92 5.59 9.45
C GLU A 88 8.09 6.66 8.38
N ALA A 89 7.49 6.47 7.20
CA ALA A 89 7.51 7.48 6.14
C ALA A 89 6.98 8.84 6.62
N GLU A 90 5.90 8.86 7.41
CA GLU A 90 5.35 10.11 7.97
C GLU A 90 6.36 10.82 8.89
N LYS A 91 7.04 10.08 9.78
CA LYS A 91 8.09 10.64 10.65
C LYS A 91 9.27 11.18 9.85
N LEU A 92 9.66 10.47 8.79
CA LEU A 92 10.76 10.85 7.91
C LEU A 92 10.43 12.11 7.09
N VAL A 93 9.19 12.25 6.61
CA VAL A 93 8.71 13.49 5.98
C VAL A 93 8.83 14.65 6.95
N LYS A 94 8.38 14.49 8.20
CA LYS A 94 8.43 15.54 9.23
C LYS A 94 9.87 15.99 9.51
N SER A 95 10.79 15.02 9.68
CA SER A 95 12.22 15.26 9.94
C SER A 95 13.03 15.70 8.71
N GLY A 96 12.42 15.79 7.52
CA GLY A 96 13.09 16.25 6.30
C GLY A 96 13.92 15.19 5.58
N LYS A 97 13.90 13.93 6.04
CA LYS A 97 14.59 12.79 5.43
C LYS A 97 13.82 12.26 4.22
N TRP A 98 13.80 13.05 3.15
CA TRP A 98 12.89 12.88 2.02
C TRP A 98 13.10 11.58 1.24
N GLU A 99 14.35 11.19 0.98
CA GLU A 99 14.63 9.94 0.27
C GLU A 99 14.21 8.70 1.05
N GLU A 100 14.46 8.68 2.37
CA GLU A 100 14.06 7.59 3.24
C GLU A 100 12.53 7.50 3.35
N ALA A 101 11.84 8.64 3.37
CA ALA A 101 10.38 8.70 3.31
C ALA A 101 9.85 8.12 2.00
N TYR A 102 10.47 8.47 0.87
CA TYR A 102 10.11 7.92 -0.43
C TYR A 102 10.33 6.40 -0.47
N ARG A 103 11.47 5.93 0.05
CA ARG A 103 11.80 4.51 0.18
C ARG A 103 10.72 3.77 0.95
N ASN A 104 10.38 4.24 2.15
CA ASN A 104 9.36 3.60 2.98
C ASN A 104 7.96 3.61 2.32
N THR A 105 7.58 4.71 1.66
CA THR A 105 6.30 4.81 0.94
C THR A 105 6.22 3.80 -0.22
N TRP A 106 7.33 3.60 -0.95
CA TRP A 106 7.42 2.62 -2.04
C TRP A 106 7.27 1.19 -1.53
N ILE A 107 7.90 0.87 -0.39
CA ILE A 107 7.80 -0.44 0.24
C ILE A 107 6.35 -0.72 0.66
N ALA A 108 5.72 0.24 1.35
CA ALA A 108 4.31 0.13 1.74
C ALA A 108 3.40 -0.12 0.53
N ARG A 109 3.62 0.60 -0.57
CA ARG A 109 2.88 0.40 -1.82
C ARG A 109 3.02 -1.02 -2.35
N ASN A 110 4.21 -1.62 -2.30
CA ASN A 110 4.41 -3.00 -2.76
C ASN A 110 3.64 -4.02 -1.91
N TYR A 111 3.53 -3.80 -0.59
CA TYR A 111 2.67 -4.62 0.26
C TYR A 111 1.18 -4.48 -0.10
N VAL A 112 0.70 -3.25 -0.31
CA VAL A 112 -0.68 -2.98 -0.75
C VAL A 112 -0.98 -3.67 -2.10
N PHE A 113 -0.05 -3.59 -3.05
CA PHE A 113 -0.17 -4.24 -4.36
C PHE A 113 -0.24 -5.76 -4.25
N ARG A 114 0.50 -6.35 -3.30
CA ARG A 114 0.41 -7.78 -3.04
C ARG A 114 -0.97 -8.18 -2.55
N ILE A 115 -1.55 -7.40 -1.63
CA ILE A 115 -2.90 -7.64 -1.13
C ILE A 115 -3.92 -7.56 -2.27
N GLN A 116 -3.82 -6.54 -3.15
CA GLN A 116 -4.66 -6.43 -4.34
C GLN A 116 -4.59 -7.67 -5.23
N LYS A 117 -3.37 -8.15 -5.55
CA LYS A 117 -3.16 -9.38 -6.34
C LYS A 117 -3.82 -10.60 -5.69
N ASN A 118 -3.68 -10.74 -4.38
CA ASN A 118 -4.28 -11.85 -3.63
C ASN A 118 -5.81 -11.79 -3.66
N LEU A 119 -6.40 -10.61 -3.46
CA LEU A 119 -7.84 -10.39 -3.53
C LEU A 119 -8.39 -10.70 -4.93
N GLU A 120 -7.68 -10.26 -5.96
CA GLU A 120 -8.07 -10.50 -7.35
C GLU A 120 -7.97 -11.99 -7.73
N LYS A 121 -6.94 -12.70 -7.26
CA LYS A 121 -6.81 -14.15 -7.42
C LYS A 121 -8.00 -14.88 -6.77
N LYS A 122 -8.32 -14.55 -5.52
CA LYS A 122 -9.49 -15.12 -4.81
C LYS A 122 -10.80 -14.83 -5.54
N ARG A 123 -10.97 -13.63 -6.10
CA ARG A 123 -12.17 -13.28 -6.89
C ARG A 123 -12.29 -14.14 -8.15
N LYS A 124 -11.19 -14.36 -8.88
CA LYS A 124 -11.15 -15.22 -10.07
C LYS A 124 -11.49 -16.67 -9.74
N GLU A 125 -10.97 -17.20 -8.62
CA GLU A 125 -11.26 -18.55 -8.15
C GLU A 125 -12.74 -18.73 -7.80
N LYS A 126 -13.36 -17.77 -7.10
CA LYS A 126 -14.80 -17.79 -6.79
C LYS A 126 -15.66 -17.80 -8.05
N LEU A 127 -15.36 -16.92 -9.01
CA LEU A 127 -16.10 -16.85 -10.29
C LEU A 127 -16.02 -18.17 -11.06
N LYS A 128 -14.84 -18.81 -11.11
CA LYS A 128 -14.67 -20.13 -11.76
C LYS A 128 -15.50 -21.22 -11.07
N ALA A 129 -15.53 -21.23 -9.74
CA ALA A 129 -16.31 -22.20 -8.97
C ALA A 129 -17.83 -22.00 -9.18
N GLU A 130 -18.29 -20.75 -9.28
CA GLU A 130 -19.69 -20.44 -9.58
C GLU A 130 -20.11 -20.85 -10.99
N THR A 131 -19.23 -20.66 -11.99
CA THR A 131 -19.50 -21.14 -13.36
C THR A 131 -19.51 -22.65 -13.46
N ALA A 132 -18.61 -23.35 -12.75
CA ALA A 132 -18.54 -24.81 -12.75
C ALA A 132 -19.74 -25.48 -12.05
N LYS A 133 -20.41 -24.79 -11.12
CA LYS A 133 -21.65 -25.27 -10.47
C LYS A 133 -22.90 -25.07 -11.32
N LYS A 134 -22.82 -24.29 -12.40
CA LYS A 134 -23.95 -23.97 -13.30
C LYS A 134 -23.89 -24.74 -14.62
N SER A 135 -22.80 -25.47 -14.88
CA SER A 135 -22.65 -26.45 -15.98
C SER A 135 -22.94 -27.85 -15.48
#